data_AF-Q53147-F1
#
_entry.id   AF-Q53147-F1
#
_cell.length_a   1.000
_cell.length_b   1.000
_cell.length_c   1.000
_cell.angle_alpha   90.00
_cell.angle_beta   90.00
_cell.angle_gamma   90.00
#
_symmetry.space_group_name_H-M   'P 1'
#
loop_
_entity.id
_entity.type
_entity.pdbx_description
1 polymer ?
#
loop_
_entity_poly.entity_id
_entity_poly.type
_entity_poly.pdbx_seq_one_letter_code
_entity_poly.pdbx_strand_id
1 'polypeptide(L)'
;MSATDTPDTGAVPPRLVTTAGAADLLRRLSGTHGELMMHQSGGCCDGSAPMCYPSGEFIVGDRDVLLGIVDLRLAVGEIPEDLPTGTDAVQVWISGSQFEAWKHTQLVLDVVPGRGSGFSLESPEGFRFLSRARAFTPDENEALGASSILVGTDWEAGVRPSPPTVPQVVAEAVDACPVPGAAARS
;
A
#
# COMPACT_ATOMS: atom_id res chain seq x y z
N MET A 1 -37.33 4.66 13.86
CA MET A 1 -37.32 3.27 13.37
C MET A 1 -36.01 3.09 12.66
N SER A 2 -35.15 2.25 13.23
CA SER A 2 -33.73 2.13 12.95
C SER A 2 -33.45 1.85 11.49
N ALA A 3 -32.55 2.64 10.89
CA ALA A 3 -31.81 2.21 9.72
C ALA A 3 -30.91 1.07 10.18
N THR A 4 -31.09 -0.11 9.60
CA THR A 4 -30.20 -1.25 9.79
C THR A 4 -28.90 -0.92 9.07
N ASP A 5 -27.95 -0.39 9.83
CA ASP A 5 -26.54 -0.42 9.47
C ASP A 5 -26.20 -1.90 9.27
N THR A 6 -25.92 -2.29 8.03
CA THR A 6 -25.52 -3.66 7.75
C THR A 6 -24.06 -3.76 8.18
N PRO A 7 -23.71 -4.54 9.21
CA PRO A 7 -22.32 -4.70 9.60
C PRO A 7 -21.59 -5.36 8.43
N ASP A 8 -20.63 -4.64 7.84
CA ASP A 8 -19.70 -5.25 6.90
C ASP A 8 -18.94 -6.34 7.66
N THR A 9 -19.10 -7.58 7.20
CA THR A 9 -18.77 -8.76 7.99
C THR A 9 -17.28 -9.09 7.85
N GLY A 10 -16.49 -8.78 8.89
CA GLY A 10 -15.38 -9.63 9.36
C GLY A 10 -14.08 -9.70 8.55
N ALA A 11 -13.91 -8.96 7.45
CA ALA A 11 -12.64 -8.93 6.71
C ALA A 11 -11.67 -7.88 7.27
N VAL A 12 -10.41 -8.27 7.49
CA VAL A 12 -9.36 -7.33 7.90
C VAL A 12 -9.05 -6.40 6.72
N PRO A 13 -9.15 -5.07 6.86
CA PRO A 13 -8.88 -4.15 5.76
C PRO A 13 -7.38 -4.17 5.40
N PRO A 14 -7.02 -3.92 4.13
CA PRO A 14 -5.62 -3.86 3.74
C PRO A 14 -4.97 -2.60 4.31
N ARG A 15 -3.73 -2.71 4.78
CA ARG A 15 -2.94 -1.56 5.24
C ARG A 15 -2.43 -0.68 4.11
N LEU A 16 -2.42 -1.23 2.90
CA LEU A 16 -1.98 -0.60 1.67
C LEU A 16 -3.04 -0.76 0.59
N VAL A 17 -3.38 0.34 -0.07
CA VAL A 17 -4.05 0.34 -1.38
C VAL A 17 -3.24 1.21 -2.34
N THR A 18 -3.39 0.99 -3.64
CA THR A 18 -2.67 1.72 -4.68
C THR A 18 -3.65 2.35 -5.66
N THR A 19 -3.34 3.52 -6.20
CA THR A 19 -4.13 4.10 -7.30
C THR A 19 -3.77 3.43 -8.62
N ALA A 20 -4.69 3.45 -9.59
CA ALA A 20 -4.45 2.91 -10.93
C ALA A 20 -3.21 3.56 -11.57
N GLY A 21 -3.06 4.89 -11.41
CA GLY A 21 -1.90 5.62 -11.89
C GLY A 21 -0.57 5.13 -11.27
N ALA A 22 -0.56 4.87 -9.97
CA ALA A 22 0.63 4.34 -9.28
C ALA A 22 0.95 2.91 -9.74
N ALA A 23 -0.06 2.05 -9.88
CA ALA A 23 0.10 0.70 -10.43
C ALA A 23 0.68 0.72 -11.85
N ASP A 24 0.19 1.63 -12.71
CA ASP A 24 0.70 1.76 -14.08
C ASP A 24 2.15 2.22 -14.14
N LEU A 25 2.56 3.13 -13.26
CA LEU A 25 3.96 3.51 -13.15
C LEU A 25 4.82 2.34 -12.67
N LEU A 26 4.38 1.61 -11.65
CA LEU A 26 5.08 0.42 -11.15
C LEU A 26 5.23 -0.66 -12.23
N ARG A 27 4.20 -0.90 -13.06
CA ARG A 27 4.27 -1.81 -14.22
C ARG A 27 5.37 -1.41 -15.19
N ARG A 28 5.44 -0.12 -15.55
CA ARG A 28 6.48 0.40 -16.46
C ARG A 28 7.88 0.25 -15.88
N LEU A 29 8.02 0.60 -14.60
CA LEU A 29 9.29 0.46 -13.90
C LEU A 29 9.71 -1.00 -13.81
N SER A 30 8.78 -1.91 -13.50
CA SER A 30 9.09 -3.33 -13.39
C SER A 30 9.48 -3.94 -14.74
N GLY A 31 8.80 -3.54 -15.83
CA GLY A 31 9.19 -3.93 -17.18
C GLY A 31 10.60 -3.48 -17.58
N THR A 32 11.10 -2.38 -17.00
CA THR A 32 12.43 -1.83 -17.31
C THR A 32 13.51 -2.36 -16.36
N HIS A 33 13.19 -2.49 -15.07
CA HIS A 33 14.15 -2.72 -13.99
C HIS A 33 14.06 -4.11 -13.36
N GLY A 34 13.05 -4.91 -13.71
CA GLY A 34 12.79 -6.22 -13.12
C GLY A 34 11.93 -6.15 -11.86
N GLU A 35 12.20 -7.03 -10.91
CA GLU A 35 11.48 -7.06 -9.63
C GLU A 35 11.72 -5.78 -8.84
N LEU A 36 10.67 -5.26 -8.20
CA LEU A 36 10.72 -3.99 -7.48
C LEU A 36 10.39 -4.18 -6.00
N MET A 37 10.87 -3.24 -5.20
CA MET A 37 10.41 -3.05 -3.83
C MET A 37 10.22 -1.57 -3.53
N MET A 38 9.38 -1.28 -2.55
CA MET A 38 9.13 0.07 -2.06
C MET A 38 9.47 0.16 -0.57
N HIS A 39 10.01 1.31 -0.15
CA HIS A 39 10.16 1.65 1.26
C HIS A 39 9.59 3.03 1.55
N GLN A 40 8.73 3.11 2.55
CA GLN A 40 8.17 4.35 3.04
C GLN A 40 9.21 5.06 3.93
N SER A 41 9.83 6.08 3.34
CA SER A 41 10.90 6.84 4.01
C SER A 41 10.34 7.78 5.08
N GLY A 42 11.09 7.92 6.18
CA GLY A 42 10.83 8.90 7.24
C GLY A 42 11.89 9.99 7.21
N GLY A 43 11.62 11.11 6.52
CA GLY A 43 12.58 12.21 6.33
C GLY A 43 12.07 13.56 6.88
N CYS A 44 12.97 14.32 7.50
CA CYS A 44 12.69 15.61 8.16
C CYS A 44 12.54 16.80 7.18
N CYS A 45 13.02 16.70 5.93
CA CYS A 45 13.12 17.87 5.04
C CYS A 45 12.27 17.85 3.75
N ASP A 46 11.76 16.71 3.27
CA ASP A 46 10.95 16.63 2.03
C ASP A 46 9.63 15.86 2.20
N GLY A 47 9.26 15.50 3.44
CA GLY A 47 8.11 14.67 3.73
C GLY A 47 8.36 13.18 3.50
N SER A 48 7.46 12.35 4.03
CA SER A 48 7.52 10.89 3.99
C SER A 48 7.10 10.36 2.62
N ALA A 49 8.00 10.42 1.64
CA ALA A 49 7.75 9.89 0.30
C ALA A 49 8.01 8.38 0.26
N PRO A 50 7.15 7.60 -0.40
CA PRO A 50 7.44 6.21 -0.72
C PRO A 50 8.48 6.18 -1.85
N MET A 51 9.52 5.37 -1.65
CA MET A 51 10.66 5.26 -2.56
C MET A 51 10.65 3.90 -3.25
N CYS A 52 10.88 3.87 -4.56
CA CYS A 52 10.93 2.67 -5.40
C CYS A 52 12.37 2.28 -5.73
N TYR A 53 12.69 1.01 -5.53
CA TYR A 53 14.02 0.43 -5.79
C TYR A 53 13.89 -0.90 -6.55
N PRO A 54 14.93 -1.36 -7.26
CA PRO A 54 15.03 -2.77 -7.64
C PRO A 54 15.01 -3.65 -6.38
N SER A 55 14.38 -4.81 -6.47
CA SER A 55 14.27 -5.77 -5.36
C SER A 55 15.66 -6.11 -4.82
N GLY A 56 15.85 -5.96 -3.50
CA GLY A 56 17.11 -6.25 -2.82
C GLY A 56 18.14 -5.11 -2.79
N GLU A 57 17.91 -3.99 -3.49
CA GLU A 57 18.83 -2.84 -3.44
C GLU A 57 18.63 -1.95 -2.21
N PHE A 58 17.46 -2.02 -1.56
CA PHE A 58 17.23 -1.45 -0.24
C PHE A 58 17.23 -2.56 0.81
N ILE A 59 18.01 -2.38 1.88
CA ILE A 59 18.08 -3.34 2.98
C ILE A 59 16.84 -3.16 3.88
N VAL A 60 15.94 -4.14 3.85
CA VAL A 60 14.81 -4.23 4.79
C VAL A 60 15.36 -4.59 6.17
N GLY A 61 15.09 -3.76 7.17
CA GLY A 61 15.51 -4.06 8.55
C GLY A 61 14.65 -5.13 9.21
N ASP A 62 15.18 -5.82 10.22
CA ASP A 62 14.47 -6.84 11.02
C ASP A 62 13.08 -6.41 11.51
N ARG A 63 12.94 -5.11 11.82
CA ARG A 63 11.72 -4.49 12.36
C ARG A 63 10.96 -3.64 11.34
N ASP A 64 11.38 -3.63 10.09
CA ASP A 64 10.58 -3.02 9.04
C ASP A 64 9.32 -3.87 8.84
N VAL A 65 8.20 -3.20 8.72
CA VAL A 65 6.87 -3.81 8.63
C VAL A 65 6.46 -3.86 7.17
N LEU A 66 5.97 -5.03 6.73
CA LEU A 66 5.32 -5.18 5.44
C LEU A 66 3.91 -4.58 5.52
N LEU A 67 3.66 -3.49 4.80
CA LEU A 67 2.31 -2.91 4.70
C LEU A 67 1.44 -3.70 3.74
N GLY A 68 2.04 -4.27 2.70
CA GLY A 68 1.35 -5.09 1.72
C GLY A 68 2.24 -5.40 0.52
N ILE A 69 1.71 -6.22 -0.37
CA ILE A 69 2.28 -6.51 -1.68
C ILE A 69 1.32 -5.93 -2.70
N VAL A 70 1.79 -5.02 -3.56
CA VAL A 70 1.02 -4.55 -4.71
C VAL A 70 1.11 -5.63 -5.78
N ASP A 71 -0.04 -6.11 -6.22
CA ASP A 71 -0.18 -7.02 -7.35
C ASP A 71 -0.37 -6.23 -8.65
N LEU A 72 0.66 -6.25 -9.51
CA LEU A 72 0.65 -5.52 -10.77
C LEU A 72 -0.24 -6.16 -11.84
N ARG A 73 -0.79 -7.36 -11.60
CA ARG A 73 -1.76 -8.01 -12.50
C ARG A 73 -3.15 -7.41 -12.40
N LEU A 74 -3.49 -6.81 -11.25
CA LEU A 74 -4.84 -6.38 -10.93
C LEU A 74 -5.26 -5.07 -11.62
N ALA A 75 -6.43 -5.07 -12.23
CA ALA A 75 -7.17 -3.86 -12.56
C ALA A 75 -7.91 -3.28 -11.35
N VAL A 76 -8.49 -2.08 -11.53
CA VAL A 76 -9.28 -1.42 -10.49
C VAL A 76 -10.44 -2.32 -10.04
N GLY A 77 -10.55 -2.51 -8.73
CA GLY A 77 -11.64 -3.30 -8.13
C GLY A 77 -11.47 -4.82 -8.21
N GLU A 78 -10.39 -5.33 -8.82
CA GLU A 78 -10.11 -6.77 -8.85
C GLU A 78 -9.54 -7.26 -7.51
N ILE A 79 -9.88 -8.51 -7.18
CA ILE A 79 -9.40 -9.22 -5.99
C ILE A 79 -8.48 -10.33 -6.46
N PRO A 80 -7.26 -10.46 -5.92
CA PRO A 80 -6.33 -11.50 -6.33
C PRO A 80 -6.78 -12.88 -5.83
N GLU A 81 -6.60 -13.92 -6.65
CA GLU A 81 -6.84 -15.32 -6.25
C GLU A 81 -5.65 -15.91 -5.48
N ASP A 82 -4.44 -15.42 -5.75
CA ASP A 82 -3.17 -15.85 -5.16
C ASP A 82 -2.24 -14.67 -4.90
N LEU A 83 -1.09 -14.92 -4.26
CA LEU A 83 -0.07 -13.88 -4.15
C LEU A 83 0.65 -13.70 -5.49
N PRO A 84 0.91 -12.46 -5.93
CA PRO A 84 1.78 -12.23 -7.06
C PRO A 84 3.21 -12.68 -6.74
N THR A 85 3.98 -12.98 -7.78
CA THR A 85 5.40 -13.35 -7.68
C THR A 85 6.24 -12.67 -8.74
N GLY A 86 7.55 -12.62 -8.55
CA GLY A 86 8.47 -12.03 -9.52
C GLY A 86 8.15 -10.57 -9.83
N THR A 87 8.16 -10.22 -11.11
CA THR A 87 7.91 -8.85 -11.60
C THR A 87 6.47 -8.39 -11.39
N ASP A 88 5.55 -9.27 -11.02
CA ASP A 88 4.16 -8.89 -10.72
C ASP A 88 3.98 -8.43 -9.27
N ALA A 89 4.96 -8.65 -8.40
CA ALA A 89 4.88 -8.35 -6.98
C ALA A 89 5.78 -7.17 -6.60
N VAL A 90 5.21 -6.17 -5.91
CA VAL A 90 5.98 -5.08 -5.31
C VAL A 90 5.72 -5.04 -3.81
N GLN A 91 6.72 -5.41 -3.00
CA GLN A 91 6.57 -5.32 -1.54
C GLN A 91 6.71 -3.88 -1.08
N VAL A 92 5.82 -3.42 -0.20
CA VAL A 92 5.88 -2.07 0.38
C VAL A 92 6.17 -2.15 1.86
N TRP A 93 7.34 -1.65 2.24
CA TRP A 93 7.87 -1.67 3.60
C TRP A 93 7.78 -0.29 4.25
N ILE A 94 7.75 -0.27 5.59
CA ILE A 94 7.89 0.94 6.40
C ILE A 94 8.71 0.62 7.63
N SER A 95 9.47 1.58 8.18
CA SER A 95 10.20 1.30 9.42
C SER A 95 9.25 1.05 10.60
N GLY A 96 9.63 0.18 11.53
CA GLY A 96 8.78 -0.13 12.70
C GLY A 96 8.39 1.10 13.53
N SER A 97 9.28 2.07 13.69
CA SER A 97 8.98 3.34 14.39
C SER A 97 7.93 4.19 13.66
N GLN A 98 8.00 4.25 12.33
CA GLN A 98 7.01 4.94 11.52
C GLN A 98 5.70 4.17 11.51
N PHE A 99 5.75 2.84 11.41
CA PHE A 99 4.56 2.01 11.53
C PHE A 99 3.79 2.31 12.81
N GLU A 100 4.46 2.34 13.97
CA GLU A 100 3.79 2.67 15.24
C GLU A 100 3.10 4.04 15.23
N ALA A 101 3.71 5.02 14.57
CA ALA A 101 3.12 6.35 14.42
C ALA A 101 1.91 6.37 13.47
N TRP A 102 1.86 5.50 12.46
CA TRP A 102 0.88 5.56 11.36
C TRP A 102 -0.06 4.35 11.26
N LYS A 103 0.05 3.35 12.14
CA LYS A 103 -0.70 2.07 12.07
C LYS A 103 -2.23 2.19 12.09
N HIS A 104 -2.74 3.35 12.49
CA HIS A 104 -4.16 3.70 12.51
C HIS A 104 -4.62 4.38 11.19
N THR A 105 -3.77 4.35 10.16
CA THR A 105 -4.07 4.86 8.83
C THR A 105 -3.78 3.81 7.75
N GLN A 106 -4.63 3.79 6.73
CA GLN A 106 -4.37 3.09 5.47
C GLN A 106 -3.45 3.94 4.61
N LEU A 107 -2.35 3.35 4.13
CA LEU A 107 -1.50 3.97 3.14
C LEU A 107 -2.16 3.82 1.77
N VAL A 108 -2.40 4.95 1.11
CA VAL A 108 -2.83 5.01 -0.28
C VAL A 108 -1.63 5.44 -1.10
N LEU A 109 -1.04 4.49 -1.82
CA LEU A 109 0.09 4.74 -2.71
C LEU A 109 -0.43 5.39 -3.99
N ASP A 110 -0.04 6.63 -4.21
CA ASP A 110 -0.44 7.43 -5.36
C ASP A 110 0.77 7.92 -6.15
N VAL A 111 0.53 8.52 -7.31
CA VAL A 111 1.55 9.13 -8.16
C VAL A 111 1.10 10.50 -8.64
N VAL A 112 2.03 11.44 -8.72
CA VAL A 112 1.78 12.76 -9.30
C VAL A 112 2.95 13.19 -10.19
N PRO A 113 2.72 14.05 -11.21
CA PRO A 113 3.82 14.68 -11.93
C PRO A 113 4.73 15.46 -10.98
N GLY A 114 6.02 15.40 -11.22
CA GLY A 114 7.00 16.12 -10.42
C GLY A 114 8.33 15.40 -10.32
N ARG A 115 9.30 16.06 -9.68
CA ARG A 115 10.60 15.46 -9.45
C ARG A 115 10.52 14.54 -8.22
N GLY A 116 10.76 13.24 -8.42
CA GLY A 116 10.99 12.29 -7.34
C GLY A 116 12.29 12.56 -6.59
N SER A 117 12.49 11.87 -5.47
CA SER A 117 13.77 11.86 -4.78
C SER A 117 14.81 11.17 -5.66
N GLY A 118 16.01 11.74 -5.81
CA GLY A 118 17.03 11.27 -6.78
C GLY A 118 17.49 9.82 -6.63
N PHE A 119 17.07 9.11 -5.58
CA PHE A 119 17.34 7.69 -5.35
C PHE A 119 16.17 6.77 -5.78
N SER A 120 15.00 7.32 -6.10
CA SER A 120 13.80 6.56 -6.48
C SER A 120 13.73 6.37 -7.99
N LEU A 121 13.40 5.16 -8.44
CA LEU A 121 13.43 4.76 -9.86
C LEU A 121 12.55 5.59 -10.79
N GLU A 122 11.43 6.16 -10.31
CA GLU A 122 10.53 6.97 -11.13
C GLU A 122 11.05 8.38 -11.43
N SER A 123 12.10 8.82 -10.73
CA SER A 123 12.58 10.21 -10.83
C SER A 123 12.94 10.65 -12.25
N PRO A 124 13.54 9.81 -13.13
CA PRO A 124 13.79 10.16 -14.53
C PRO A 124 12.53 10.23 -15.39
N GLU A 125 11.41 9.62 -14.97
CA GLU A 125 10.14 9.56 -15.70
C GLU A 125 9.30 10.85 -15.54
N GLY A 126 9.74 11.80 -14.72
CA GLY A 126 9.01 13.04 -14.45
C GLY A 126 7.81 12.89 -13.52
N PHE A 127 7.76 11.77 -12.79
CA PHE A 127 6.78 11.50 -11.76
C PHE A 127 7.44 11.39 -10.39
N ARG A 128 6.60 11.40 -9.35
CA ARG A 128 6.97 11.01 -7.99
C ARG A 128 5.83 10.24 -7.35
N PHE A 129 6.16 9.22 -6.58
CA PHE A 129 5.17 8.58 -5.73
C PHE A 129 4.79 9.47 -4.54
N LEU A 130 3.56 9.28 -4.05
CA LEU A 130 2.99 10.05 -2.95
C LEU A 130 2.24 9.11 -2.02
N SER A 131 2.60 9.12 -0.74
CA SER A 131 1.82 8.45 0.30
C SER A 131 0.72 9.39 0.76
N ARG A 132 -0.53 8.97 0.59
CA ARG A 132 -1.70 9.59 1.21
C ARG A 132 -2.20 8.68 2.33
N ALA A 133 -2.90 9.27 3.28
CA ALA A 133 -3.39 8.56 4.45
C ALA A 133 -4.91 8.68 4.56
N ARG A 134 -5.57 7.53 4.79
CA ARG A 134 -6.95 7.47 5.25
C ARG A 134 -6.96 6.94 6.68
N ALA A 135 -7.66 7.62 7.59
CA ALA A 135 -7.87 7.07 8.93
C ALA A 135 -8.74 5.80 8.86
N PHE A 136 -8.30 4.73 9.53
CA PHE A 136 -9.16 3.57 9.73
C PHE A 136 -10.30 3.93 10.69
N THR A 137 -11.47 3.33 10.46
CA THR A 137 -12.59 3.37 11.40
C THR A 137 -12.26 2.59 12.67
N PRO A 138 -13.03 2.74 13.76
CA PRO A 138 -12.84 1.94 14.97
C PRO A 138 -12.88 0.43 14.70
N ASP A 139 -13.87 -0.05 13.95
CA ASP A 139 -14.05 -1.47 13.62
C ASP A 139 -12.88 -2.01 12.79
N GLU A 140 -12.40 -1.22 11.82
CA GLU A 140 -11.20 -1.55 11.04
C GLU A 140 -9.95 -1.65 11.92
N ASN A 141 -9.77 -0.73 12.88
CA ASN A 141 -8.65 -0.78 13.82
C ASN A 141 -8.74 -2.00 14.75
N GLU A 142 -9.93 -2.39 15.18
CA GLU A 142 -10.15 -3.60 15.98
C GLU A 142 -9.77 -4.86 15.18
N ALA A 143 -10.26 -4.98 13.95
CA ALA A 143 -9.93 -6.09 13.05
C ALA A 143 -8.41 -6.16 12.77
N LEU A 144 -7.77 -5.01 12.53
CA LEU A 144 -6.33 -4.90 12.33
C LEU A 144 -5.50 -5.24 13.59
N GLY A 145 -6.03 -4.97 14.77
CA GLY A 145 -5.40 -5.28 16.06
C GLY A 145 -5.38 -6.79 16.36
N ALA A 146 -6.32 -7.54 15.79
CA ALA A 146 -6.37 -9.00 15.87
C ALA A 146 -5.50 -9.71 14.81
N SER A 147 -5.03 -8.97 13.79
CA SER A 147 -4.17 -9.49 12.72
C SER A 147 -2.69 -9.46 13.10
N SER A 148 -1.96 -10.50 12.70
CA SER A 148 -0.49 -10.51 12.78
C SER A 148 0.12 -9.45 11.85
N ILE A 149 1.21 -8.84 12.30
CA ILE A 149 2.05 -7.93 11.50
C ILE A 149 3.28 -8.73 11.08
N LEU A 150 3.58 -8.73 9.78
CA LEU A 150 4.80 -9.33 9.26
C LEU A 150 5.94 -8.31 9.25
N VAL A 151 7.08 -8.71 9.79
CA VAL A 151 8.30 -7.88 9.79
C VAL A 151 9.40 -8.49 8.94
N GLY A 152 10.49 -7.75 8.73
CA GLY A 152 11.64 -8.18 7.94
C GLY A 152 12.17 -9.56 8.33
N THR A 153 12.33 -9.83 9.63
CA THR A 153 12.80 -11.15 10.11
C THR A 153 11.84 -12.29 9.74
N ASP A 154 10.52 -12.07 9.79
CA ASP A 154 9.54 -13.09 9.38
C ASP A 154 9.65 -13.37 7.87
N TRP A 155 9.82 -12.31 7.08
CA TRP A 155 9.97 -12.42 5.63
C TRP A 155 11.23 -13.16 5.23
N GLU A 156 12.36 -12.88 5.87
CA GLU A 156 13.62 -13.60 5.68
C GLU A 156 13.48 -15.08 6.07
N ALA A 157 12.71 -15.38 7.12
CA ALA A 157 12.39 -16.75 7.51
C ALA A 157 11.39 -17.46 6.57
N GLY A 158 10.94 -16.79 5.51
CA GLY A 158 10.05 -17.36 4.49
C GLY A 158 8.55 -17.22 4.79
N VAL A 159 8.17 -16.50 5.84
CA VAL A 159 6.76 -16.22 6.15
C VAL A 159 6.20 -15.24 5.12
N ARG A 160 4.98 -15.49 4.64
CA ARG A 160 4.29 -14.66 3.65
C ARG A 160 2.86 -14.36 4.13
N PRO A 161 2.27 -13.20 3.76
CA PRO A 161 0.88 -12.88 4.10
C PRO A 161 -0.09 -13.82 3.37
N SER A 162 -1.34 -13.88 3.80
CA SER A 162 -2.40 -14.48 2.99
C SER A 162 -2.76 -13.55 1.82
N PRO A 163 -3.27 -14.08 0.69
CA PRO A 163 -3.82 -13.26 -0.37
C PRO A 163 -4.91 -12.30 0.15
N PRO A 164 -4.92 -11.04 -0.29
CA PRO A 164 -5.98 -10.09 0.02
C PRO A 164 -7.36 -10.62 -0.39
N THR A 165 -8.35 -10.44 0.47
CA THR A 165 -9.74 -10.81 0.18
C THR A 165 -10.60 -9.64 -0.31
N VAL A 166 -9.98 -8.47 -0.51
CA VAL A 166 -10.61 -7.25 -0.98
C VAL A 166 -9.72 -6.55 -2.02
N PRO A 167 -10.27 -5.65 -2.85
CA PRO A 167 -9.48 -4.99 -3.88
C PRO A 167 -8.35 -4.13 -3.30
N GLN A 168 -7.21 -4.14 -3.98
CA GLN A 168 -6.03 -3.33 -3.62
C GLN A 168 -5.82 -2.13 -4.54
N VAL A 169 -6.42 -2.15 -5.75
CA VAL A 169 -6.28 -1.08 -6.75
C VAL A 169 -7.57 -0.27 -6.81
N VAL A 170 -7.47 1.02 -6.54
CA VAL A 170 -8.56 2.00 -6.68
C VAL A 170 -8.32 2.89 -7.89
N ALA A 171 -9.37 3.49 -8.46
CA ALA A 171 -9.19 4.37 -9.62
C ALA A 171 -8.38 5.61 -9.23
N GLU A 172 -8.85 6.36 -8.24
CA GLU A 172 -8.21 7.56 -7.72
C GLU A 172 -8.02 7.48 -6.21
N ALA A 173 -7.13 8.32 -5.67
CA ALA A 173 -6.86 8.34 -4.23
C ALA A 173 -8.10 8.68 -3.38
N VAL A 174 -9.05 9.44 -3.92
CA VAL A 174 -10.31 9.77 -3.24
C VAL A 174 -11.21 8.54 -3.05
N ASP A 175 -11.11 7.55 -3.92
CA ASP A 175 -11.94 6.34 -3.89
C ASP A 175 -11.50 5.36 -2.79
N ALA A 176 -10.28 5.52 -2.27
CA ALA A 176 -9.85 4.81 -1.07
C ALA A 176 -10.57 5.31 0.19
N CYS A 177 -11.09 6.54 0.18
CA CYS A 177 -11.81 7.14 1.30
C CYS A 177 -13.32 6.94 1.13
N PRO A 178 -13.99 6.21 2.03
CA PRO A 178 -15.44 6.28 2.10
C PRO A 178 -15.80 7.69 2.57
N VAL A 179 -16.41 8.50 1.71
CA VAL A 179 -16.93 9.81 2.10
C VAL A 179 -18.01 9.58 3.17
N PRO A 180 -17.86 10.10 4.40
CA PRO A 180 -18.94 10.04 5.37
C PRO A 180 -20.12 10.87 4.84
N GLY A 181 -21.20 10.21 4.41
CA GLY A 181 -22.48 10.86 4.14
C GLY A 181 -22.81 11.25 2.70
N ALA A 182 -22.26 10.61 1.67
CA ALA A 182 -22.84 10.70 0.32
C ALA A 182 -24.10 9.84 0.22
N ALA A 183 -25.16 10.21 0.96
CA ALA A 183 -26.50 9.74 0.65
C ALA A 183 -26.81 10.15 -0.78
N ALA A 184 -26.91 9.18 -1.68
CA ALA A 184 -27.52 9.36 -2.98
C ALA A 184 -28.90 9.96 -2.74
N ARG A 185 -29.06 11.25 -3.04
CA ARG A 185 -30.38 11.88 -3.07
C ARG A 185 -31.14 11.23 -4.20
N SER A 186 -32.05 10.33 -3.84
CA SER A 186 -33.17 9.89 -4.67
C SER A 186 -34.44 10.57 -4.16
#